data_AF-A0A522N4C3-F1
#
_entry.id   AF-A0A522N4C3-F1
#
_cell.length_a   1.000
_cell.length_b   1.000
_cell.length_c   1.000
_cell.angle_alpha   90.00
_cell.angle_beta   90.00
_cell.angle_gamma   90.00
#
_symmetry.space_group_name_H-M   'P 1'
#
loop_
_entity.id
_entity.type
_entity.pdbx_description
1 polymer ?
#
loop_
_entity_poly.entity_id
_entity_poly.type
_entity_poly.pdbx_seq_one_letter_code
_entity_poly.pdbx_strand_id
1 'polypeptide(L)'
;MSYSRHGLSSPPSSVQVRRLGVVMEPDPSSALEVEGVCNPGVARGIDGELYLFPRLVARDNYSRIGIARVRFNADGDPIGVERLGIALEPSAPYERAGPGQGGCEDPRVSYLAPLGRYVMSYTALGSESPRIALATSDDLFRWERLGLVWFEDPALGVDFNAVNDKDAVFFPQATVDAHGRPALALVHRPLFPRSMPGDAATAPVPRTLDLDRESMWLSYCSLKAATCNRHLLCHFTTHCRLASPVSPWERLKIGAGTPPVATEHGYVMLYHGVAGDVVDDVRTMTYAGGLMVLDKKDPRVIRYRSPEPVLEPQQPEELKGTVDRVVFPTGADLRTDLGLRHRLDVYYGMADQRIGAACIDLPRSFPVGAPADRSDHCI
;
A
#
# COMPACT_ATOMS: atom_id res chain seq x y z
N MET A 1 -41.87 -20.28 1.77
CA MET A 1 -40.97 -21.39 2.14
C MET A 1 -39.56 -20.82 2.25
N SER A 2 -38.95 -21.07 3.41
CA SER A 2 -37.60 -20.74 3.92
C SER A 2 -36.70 -19.77 3.13
N TYR A 3 -36.50 -18.58 3.72
CA TYR A 3 -35.25 -17.85 3.62
C TYR A 3 -34.13 -18.68 4.25
N SER A 4 -33.14 -19.10 3.45
CA SER A 4 -31.87 -19.60 3.98
C SER A 4 -31.11 -18.40 4.54
N ARG A 5 -31.07 -18.26 5.87
CA ARG A 5 -30.11 -17.40 6.53
C ARG A 5 -28.75 -18.03 6.26
N HIS A 6 -27.90 -17.39 5.46
CA HIS A 6 -26.48 -17.71 5.42
C HIS A 6 -25.98 -17.75 6.86
N GLY A 7 -25.61 -18.96 7.31
CA GLY A 7 -25.00 -19.13 8.61
C GLY A 7 -23.76 -18.25 8.64
N LEU A 8 -23.72 -17.30 9.58
CA LEU A 8 -22.49 -16.65 9.99
C LEU A 8 -21.56 -17.78 10.45
N SER A 9 -20.69 -18.23 9.55
CA SER A 9 -19.67 -19.22 9.89
C SER A 9 -18.83 -18.62 11.02
N SER A 10 -18.46 -19.45 11.99
CA SER A 10 -17.58 -18.99 13.04
C SER A 10 -16.25 -18.56 12.41
N PRO A 11 -15.70 -17.37 12.77
CA PRO A 11 -14.45 -16.90 12.17
C PRO A 11 -13.34 -17.94 12.36
N PRO A 12 -12.42 -18.06 11.38
CA PRO A 12 -11.44 -19.14 11.35
C PRO A 12 -10.41 -19.03 12.49
N SER A 13 -9.70 -20.13 12.75
CA SER A 13 -8.61 -20.18 13.74
C SER A 13 -7.31 -19.55 13.24
N SER A 14 -7.18 -19.37 11.93
CA SER A 14 -6.05 -18.74 11.24
C SER A 14 -6.55 -17.84 10.12
N VAL A 15 -5.69 -16.97 9.58
CA VAL A 15 -6.00 -16.19 8.38
C VAL A 15 -6.30 -17.15 7.23
N GLN A 16 -7.45 -16.97 6.57
CA GLN A 16 -7.84 -17.73 5.39
C GLN A 16 -7.93 -16.78 4.19
N VAL A 17 -7.38 -17.19 3.05
CA VAL A 17 -7.35 -16.36 1.84
C VAL A 17 -8.00 -17.13 0.70
N ARG A 18 -8.97 -16.49 0.04
CA ARG A 18 -9.65 -17.00 -1.15
C ARG A 18 -9.53 -15.98 -2.27
N ARG A 19 -8.92 -16.35 -3.39
CA ARG A 19 -8.90 -15.51 -4.59
C ARG A 19 -10.30 -15.38 -5.17
N LEU A 20 -10.65 -14.16 -5.54
CA LEU A 20 -11.92 -13.80 -6.19
C LEU A 20 -11.75 -13.67 -7.72
N GLY A 21 -10.49 -13.65 -8.19
CA GLY A 21 -10.14 -13.61 -9.61
C GLY A 21 -9.72 -12.22 -10.07
N VAL A 22 -9.64 -12.07 -11.39
CA VAL A 22 -9.30 -10.80 -12.05
C VAL A 22 -10.50 -9.86 -12.02
N VAL A 23 -10.28 -8.61 -11.60
CA VAL A 23 -11.28 -7.56 -11.48
C VAL A 23 -11.11 -6.47 -12.54
N MET A 24 -9.88 -6.24 -13.03
CA MET A 24 -9.63 -5.30 -14.12
C MET A 24 -8.45 -5.78 -14.97
N GLU A 25 -8.64 -5.76 -16.28
CA GLU A 25 -7.64 -6.05 -17.31
C GLU A 25 -7.44 -4.83 -18.20
N PRO A 26 -6.25 -4.62 -18.77
CA PRO A 26 -6.00 -3.52 -19.67
C PRO A 26 -6.86 -3.66 -20.93
N ASP A 27 -7.47 -2.57 -21.37
CA ASP A 27 -8.12 -2.48 -22.67
C ASP A 27 -7.04 -2.27 -23.74
N PRO A 28 -6.79 -3.26 -24.62
CA PRO A 28 -5.74 -3.16 -25.63
C PRO A 28 -6.00 -2.08 -26.67
N SER A 29 -7.24 -1.57 -26.76
CA SER A 29 -7.60 -0.45 -27.63
C SER A 29 -7.35 0.92 -27.00
N SER A 30 -7.13 0.98 -25.68
CA SER A 30 -6.88 2.22 -24.95
C SER A 30 -5.39 2.50 -24.85
N ALA A 31 -4.93 3.54 -25.54
CA ALA A 31 -3.54 3.99 -25.46
C ALA A 31 -3.12 4.43 -24.04
N LEU A 32 -4.07 4.67 -23.12
CA LEU A 32 -3.79 5.15 -21.77
C LEU A 32 -3.39 4.02 -20.80
N GLU A 33 -3.69 2.76 -21.15
CA GLU A 33 -3.50 1.58 -20.28
C GLU A 33 -2.98 0.34 -21.03
N VAL A 34 -2.49 0.52 -22.26
CA VAL A 34 -2.10 -0.58 -23.15
C VAL A 34 -0.99 -1.49 -22.59
N GLU A 35 -0.14 -0.97 -21.68
CA GLU A 35 0.91 -1.76 -21.04
C GLU A 35 0.45 -2.39 -19.71
N GLY A 36 -0.65 -1.92 -19.11
CA GLY A 36 -1.19 -2.51 -17.89
C GLY A 36 -2.18 -1.64 -17.12
N VAL A 37 -2.94 -2.30 -16.26
CA VAL A 37 -3.74 -1.71 -15.19
C VAL A 37 -3.37 -2.39 -13.89
N CYS A 38 -2.80 -1.65 -12.94
CA CYS A 38 -2.18 -2.27 -11.77
C CYS A 38 -2.35 -1.43 -10.50
N ASN A 39 -1.99 -2.03 -9.37
CA ASN A 39 -1.72 -1.39 -8.08
C ASN A 39 -2.77 -0.35 -7.64
N PRO A 40 -4.06 -0.71 -7.52
CA PRO A 40 -5.12 0.25 -7.27
C PRO A 40 -5.16 0.75 -5.82
N GLY A 41 -5.35 2.06 -5.68
CA GLY A 41 -5.91 2.62 -4.44
C GLY A 41 -7.39 2.23 -4.31
N VAL A 42 -7.92 2.14 -3.09
CA VAL A 42 -9.31 1.73 -2.85
C VAL A 42 -9.95 2.64 -1.81
N ALA A 43 -11.16 3.12 -2.10
CA ALA A 43 -11.97 3.84 -1.13
C ALA A 43 -13.46 3.70 -1.42
N ARG A 44 -14.28 3.76 -0.37
CA ARG A 44 -15.73 3.93 -0.50
C ARG A 44 -16.10 5.40 -0.58
N GLY A 45 -16.98 5.74 -1.51
CA GLY A 45 -17.57 7.06 -1.65
C GLY A 45 -18.61 7.34 -0.58
N ILE A 46 -19.03 8.61 -0.49
CA ILE A 46 -20.14 9.02 0.39
C ILE A 46 -21.49 8.37 -0.01
N ASP A 47 -21.59 7.93 -1.26
CA ASP A 47 -22.70 7.15 -1.80
C ASP A 47 -22.68 5.68 -1.38
N GLY A 48 -21.60 5.23 -0.72
CA GLY A 48 -21.42 3.85 -0.27
C GLY A 48 -20.83 2.92 -1.33
N GLU A 49 -20.67 3.38 -2.56
CA GLU A 49 -20.06 2.61 -3.65
C GLU A 49 -18.56 2.45 -3.44
N LEU A 50 -17.99 1.37 -3.98
CA LEU A 50 -16.55 1.10 -3.89
C LEU A 50 -15.85 1.53 -5.17
N TYR A 51 -14.77 2.31 -5.03
CA TYR A 51 -13.97 2.82 -6.13
C TYR A 51 -12.54 2.28 -6.07
N LEU A 52 -12.03 1.87 -7.24
CA LEU A 52 -10.63 1.63 -7.49
C LEU A 52 -10.00 2.87 -8.14
N PHE A 53 -8.76 3.14 -7.76
CA PHE A 53 -7.89 4.13 -8.36
C PHE A 53 -6.71 3.40 -9.03
N PRO A 54 -6.92 2.74 -10.18
CA PRO A 54 -5.89 1.95 -10.83
C PRO A 54 -4.76 2.84 -11.37
N ARG A 55 -3.51 2.37 -11.28
CA ARG A 55 -2.43 2.87 -12.12
C ARG A 55 -2.69 2.36 -13.54
N LEU A 56 -2.84 3.29 -14.48
CA LEU A 56 -2.98 3.02 -15.90
C LEU A 56 -1.63 3.27 -16.57
N VAL A 57 -1.07 2.25 -17.20
CA VAL A 57 0.26 2.28 -17.81
C VAL A 57 0.11 2.37 -19.31
N ALA A 58 0.44 3.53 -19.88
CA ALA A 58 0.59 3.66 -21.33
C ALA A 58 2.00 3.26 -21.76
N ARG A 59 2.21 3.30 -23.08
CA ARG A 59 3.51 3.06 -23.71
C ARG A 59 4.64 3.80 -22.98
N ASP A 60 5.79 3.12 -22.87
CA ASP A 60 7.02 3.66 -22.27
C ASP A 60 6.88 3.92 -20.76
N ASN A 61 6.04 3.13 -20.08
CA ASN A 61 5.73 3.26 -18.65
C ASN A 61 5.24 4.68 -18.26
N TYR A 62 4.48 5.34 -19.15
CA TYR A 62 3.87 6.63 -18.81
C TYR A 62 2.61 6.39 -17.99
N SER A 63 2.67 6.70 -16.69
CA SER A 63 1.63 6.28 -15.74
C SER A 63 0.69 7.43 -15.34
N ARG A 64 -0.60 7.11 -15.16
CA ARG A 64 -1.60 8.01 -14.57
C ARG A 64 -2.52 7.22 -13.66
N ILE A 65 -3.36 7.92 -12.90
CA ILE A 65 -4.30 7.28 -11.98
C ILE A 65 -5.72 7.39 -12.53
N GLY A 66 -6.32 6.26 -12.84
CA GLY A 66 -7.71 6.14 -13.26
C GLY A 66 -8.67 6.22 -12.08
N ILE A 67 -9.96 6.22 -12.38
CA ILE A 67 -11.03 5.94 -11.43
C ILE A 67 -11.99 4.93 -12.05
N ALA A 68 -12.33 3.89 -11.28
CA ALA A 68 -13.27 2.85 -11.71
C ALA A 68 -14.17 2.43 -10.56
N ARG A 69 -15.46 2.22 -10.82
CA ARG A 69 -16.42 1.70 -9.82
C ARG A 69 -16.41 0.18 -9.85
N VAL A 70 -16.31 -0.46 -8.69
CA VAL A 70 -16.37 -1.92 -8.56
C VAL A 70 -17.79 -2.41 -8.80
N ARG A 71 -17.93 -3.47 -9.59
CA ARG A 71 -19.18 -4.21 -9.77
C ARG A 71 -19.15 -5.46 -8.90
N PHE A 72 -20.22 -5.67 -8.15
CA PHE A 72 -20.37 -6.84 -7.28
C PHE A 72 -21.44 -7.80 -7.84
N ASN A 73 -21.27 -9.10 -7.56
CA ASN A 73 -22.33 -10.08 -7.76
C ASN A 73 -23.33 -10.06 -6.57
N ALA A 74 -24.32 -10.96 -6.59
CA ALA A 74 -25.33 -11.07 -5.55
C ALA A 74 -24.77 -11.46 -4.17
N ASP A 75 -23.63 -12.16 -4.11
CA ASP A 75 -22.94 -12.54 -2.87
C ASP A 75 -22.05 -11.42 -2.34
N GLY A 76 -21.98 -10.30 -3.07
CA GLY A 76 -21.12 -9.17 -2.77
C GLY A 76 -19.66 -9.38 -3.18
N ASP A 77 -19.30 -10.42 -3.92
CA ASP A 77 -17.94 -10.60 -4.43
C ASP A 77 -17.70 -9.69 -5.65
N PRO A 78 -16.54 -9.01 -5.76
CA PRO A 78 -16.20 -8.18 -6.91
C PRO A 78 -16.03 -9.04 -8.16
N ILE A 79 -16.66 -8.64 -9.26
CA ILE A 79 -16.66 -9.38 -10.54
C ILE A 79 -16.13 -8.56 -11.72
N GLY A 80 -15.77 -7.31 -11.48
CA GLY A 80 -15.29 -6.41 -12.53
C GLY A 80 -15.37 -4.95 -12.11
N VAL A 81 -15.08 -4.06 -13.05
CA VAL A 81 -15.20 -2.62 -12.83
C VAL A 81 -15.89 -1.91 -13.99
N GLU A 82 -16.42 -0.73 -13.71
CA GLU A 82 -16.81 0.27 -14.70
C GLU A 82 -15.77 1.40 -14.67
N ARG A 83 -15.10 1.65 -15.80
CA ARG A 83 -14.15 2.76 -15.94
C ARG A 83 -14.91 4.09 -15.96
N LEU A 84 -14.55 5.01 -15.07
CA LEU A 84 -15.21 6.31 -14.94
C LEU A 84 -14.34 7.48 -15.45
N GLY A 85 -13.05 7.24 -15.71
CA GLY A 85 -12.15 8.23 -16.28
C GLY A 85 -10.81 8.29 -15.57
N ILE A 86 -10.23 9.48 -15.52
CA ILE A 86 -8.91 9.75 -14.94
C ILE A 86 -9.08 10.59 -13.67
N ALA A 87 -8.51 10.12 -12.56
CA ALA A 87 -8.46 10.85 -11.30
C ALA A 87 -7.26 11.82 -11.26
N LEU A 88 -6.08 11.37 -11.70
CA LEU A 88 -4.88 12.20 -11.80
C LEU A 88 -4.12 11.91 -13.10
N GLU A 89 -4.08 12.91 -13.98
CA GLU A 89 -3.20 12.96 -15.16
C GLU A 89 -1.90 13.71 -14.80
N PRO A 90 -0.69 13.22 -15.14
CA PRO A 90 0.56 13.90 -14.79
C PRO A 90 0.58 15.36 -15.28
N SER A 91 0.61 16.31 -14.36
CA SER A 91 0.53 17.73 -14.66
C SER A 91 1.60 18.56 -13.95
N ALA A 92 2.19 18.03 -12.87
CA ALA A 92 3.23 18.72 -12.12
C ALA A 92 4.63 18.37 -12.65
N PRO A 93 5.62 19.28 -12.50
CA PRO A 93 7.00 19.02 -12.94
C PRO A 93 7.61 17.76 -12.32
N TYR A 94 7.32 17.49 -11.04
CA TYR A 94 7.81 16.31 -10.31
C TYR A 94 7.17 14.98 -10.76
N GLU A 95 6.24 15.01 -11.72
CA GLU A 95 5.58 13.84 -12.31
C GLU A 95 6.02 13.62 -13.77
N ARG A 96 7.00 14.38 -14.28
CA ARG A 96 7.40 14.36 -15.68
C ARG A 96 8.92 14.21 -15.79
N ALA A 97 9.37 13.06 -16.28
CA ALA A 97 10.78 12.78 -16.53
C ALA A 97 11.24 13.20 -17.94
N GLY A 98 10.29 13.38 -18.86
CA GLY A 98 10.52 13.78 -20.25
C GLY A 98 9.21 13.72 -21.05
N PRO A 99 9.25 13.99 -22.37
CA PRO A 99 8.08 13.85 -23.24
C PRO A 99 7.56 12.40 -23.21
N GLY A 100 6.36 12.20 -22.66
CA GLY A 100 5.74 10.88 -22.53
C GLY A 100 6.45 9.95 -21.55
N GLN A 101 7.22 10.47 -20.59
CA GLN A 101 7.92 9.68 -19.58
C GLN A 101 7.61 10.18 -18.17
N GLY A 102 7.56 9.25 -17.22
CA GLY A 102 7.23 9.52 -15.82
C GLY A 102 5.75 9.27 -15.51
N GLY A 103 5.24 9.96 -14.49
CA GLY A 103 3.81 9.98 -14.20
C GLY A 103 3.45 9.83 -12.73
N CYS A 104 2.21 9.39 -12.51
CA CYS A 104 1.63 9.14 -11.18
C CYS A 104 1.39 7.63 -11.01
N GLU A 105 2.01 7.02 -10.00
CA GLU A 105 2.05 5.57 -9.82
C GLU A 105 1.58 5.12 -8.43
N ASP A 106 1.12 3.88 -8.39
CA ASP A 106 0.78 3.08 -7.22
C ASP A 106 0.05 3.87 -6.10
N PRO A 107 -1.12 4.45 -6.40
CA PRO A 107 -1.86 5.26 -5.44
C PRO A 107 -2.36 4.45 -4.25
N ARG A 108 -2.39 5.06 -3.07
CA ARG A 108 -3.15 4.58 -1.92
C ARG A 108 -4.06 5.68 -1.42
N VAL A 109 -5.32 5.32 -1.14
CA VAL A 109 -6.35 6.28 -0.74
C VAL A 109 -6.81 5.97 0.67
N SER A 110 -6.69 6.94 1.57
CA SER A 110 -7.18 6.86 2.94
C SER A 110 -8.17 7.99 3.17
N TYR A 111 -9.32 7.68 3.79
CA TYR A 111 -10.17 8.72 4.37
C TYR A 111 -9.62 9.09 5.76
N LEU A 112 -9.11 10.32 5.90
CA LEU A 112 -8.59 10.80 7.17
C LEU A 112 -9.72 11.43 7.97
N ALA A 113 -10.30 10.65 8.88
CA ALA A 113 -11.44 11.08 9.69
C ALA A 113 -11.21 12.40 10.46
N PRO A 114 -10.01 12.69 11.02
CA PRO A 114 -9.75 13.97 11.68
C PRO A 114 -9.80 15.19 10.75
N LEU A 115 -9.60 15.00 9.45
CA LEU A 115 -9.66 16.06 8.44
C LEU A 115 -10.98 16.06 7.65
N GLY A 116 -11.77 14.99 7.76
CA GLY A 116 -13.01 14.82 7.00
C GLY A 116 -12.78 14.72 5.48
N ARG A 117 -11.66 14.13 5.06
CA ARG A 117 -11.17 14.24 3.67
C ARG A 117 -10.46 12.98 3.19
N TYR A 118 -10.59 12.68 1.91
CA TYR A 118 -9.81 11.64 1.25
C TYR A 118 -8.43 12.18 0.89
N VAL A 119 -7.41 11.39 1.19
CA VAL A 119 -6.01 11.69 0.87
C VAL A 119 -5.47 10.53 0.04
N MET A 120 -4.93 10.88 -1.12
CA MET A 120 -4.21 9.97 -1.99
C MET A 120 -2.73 10.24 -1.86
N SER A 121 -1.98 9.24 -1.38
CA SER A 121 -0.53 9.19 -1.52
C SER A 121 -0.19 8.41 -2.78
N TYR A 122 0.73 8.91 -3.59
CA TYR A 122 1.15 8.26 -4.82
C TYR A 122 2.64 8.48 -5.06
N THR A 123 3.23 7.63 -5.90
CA THR A 123 4.60 7.77 -6.34
C THR A 123 4.64 8.67 -7.58
N ALA A 124 5.32 9.80 -7.47
CA ALA A 124 5.57 10.69 -8.60
C ALA A 124 6.89 10.31 -9.26
N LEU A 125 6.84 10.04 -10.57
CA LEU A 125 7.99 9.77 -11.41
C LEU A 125 8.35 11.00 -12.26
N GLY A 126 9.30 11.79 -11.77
CA GLY A 126 9.94 12.90 -12.48
C GLY A 126 11.45 12.70 -12.66
N SER A 127 12.19 13.78 -12.90
CA SER A 127 13.64 13.74 -13.07
C SER A 127 14.41 13.30 -11.81
N GLU A 128 13.89 13.61 -10.62
CA GLU A 128 14.48 13.27 -9.31
C GLU A 128 13.54 12.34 -8.55
N SER A 129 13.39 11.09 -9.03
CA SER A 129 12.32 10.17 -8.61
C SER A 129 12.79 8.71 -8.44
N PRO A 130 11.99 7.82 -7.81
CA PRO A 130 10.64 8.03 -7.27
C PRO A 130 10.57 8.91 -6.01
N ARG A 131 9.53 9.74 -5.92
CA ARG A 131 9.19 10.53 -4.71
C ARG A 131 7.72 10.37 -4.35
N ILE A 132 7.39 10.63 -3.08
CA ILE A 132 6.01 10.60 -2.60
C ILE A 132 5.37 11.96 -2.83
N ALA A 133 4.16 11.94 -3.42
CA ALA A 133 3.32 13.10 -3.59
C ALA A 133 1.93 12.85 -3.01
N LEU A 134 1.25 13.92 -2.60
CA LEU A 134 -0.10 13.87 -2.04
C LEU A 134 -1.10 14.63 -2.91
N ALA A 135 -2.32 14.10 -2.98
CA ALA A 135 -3.50 14.78 -3.47
C ALA A 135 -4.67 14.59 -2.50
N THR A 136 -5.65 15.49 -2.51
CA THR A 136 -6.83 15.38 -1.64
C THR A 136 -8.13 15.56 -2.40
N SER A 137 -9.20 14.97 -1.87
CA SER A 137 -10.54 15.05 -2.43
C SER A 137 -11.60 15.04 -1.34
N ASP A 138 -12.69 15.77 -1.56
CA ASP A 138 -13.89 15.70 -0.71
C ASP A 138 -14.89 14.65 -1.24
N ASP A 139 -14.81 14.28 -2.52
CA ASP A 139 -15.84 13.50 -3.22
C ASP A 139 -15.32 12.27 -3.97
N LEU A 140 -14.00 12.00 -3.97
CA LEU A 140 -13.29 10.96 -4.75
C LEU A 140 -13.15 11.23 -6.26
N PHE A 141 -13.87 12.21 -6.81
CA PHE A 141 -13.88 12.50 -8.25
C PHE A 141 -12.99 13.70 -8.61
N ARG A 142 -12.94 14.70 -7.72
CA ARG A 142 -12.12 15.90 -7.91
C ARG A 142 -10.93 15.89 -6.97
N TRP A 143 -9.73 15.88 -7.55
CA TRP A 143 -8.48 15.80 -6.80
C TRP A 143 -7.68 17.10 -6.91
N GLU A 144 -7.26 17.61 -5.77
CA GLU A 144 -6.33 18.74 -5.64
C GLU A 144 -4.96 18.21 -5.25
N ARG A 145 -3.93 18.47 -6.08
CA ARG A 145 -2.54 18.15 -5.75
C ARG A 145 -2.03 19.07 -4.63
N LEU A 146 -1.43 18.48 -3.61
CA LEU A 146 -0.76 19.22 -2.55
C LEU A 146 0.74 19.42 -2.83
N GLY A 147 1.38 18.45 -3.50
CA GLY A 147 2.80 18.49 -3.83
C GLY A 147 3.57 17.29 -3.29
N LEU A 148 4.91 17.38 -3.36
CA LEU A 148 5.82 16.39 -2.78
C LEU A 148 5.76 16.43 -1.26
N VAL A 149 5.95 15.25 -0.65
CA VAL A 149 6.20 15.12 0.78
C VAL A 149 7.60 15.62 1.12
N TRP A 150 7.71 16.31 2.24
CA TRP A 150 8.94 16.81 2.84
C TRP A 150 9.11 16.28 4.26
N PHE A 151 10.33 15.88 4.58
CA PHE A 151 10.70 15.32 5.88
C PHE A 151 11.68 16.28 6.59
N GLU A 152 11.32 16.76 7.77
CA GLU A 152 12.18 17.58 8.63
C GLU A 152 13.17 16.70 9.37
N ASP A 153 14.42 17.15 9.43
CA ASP A 153 15.51 16.52 10.17
C ASP A 153 15.87 15.08 9.73
N PRO A 154 17.16 14.76 9.57
CA PRO A 154 17.57 13.40 9.30
C PRO A 154 17.16 12.43 10.41
N ALA A 155 16.44 11.37 10.06
CA ALA A 155 16.08 10.31 10.99
C ALA A 155 17.19 9.27 11.04
N LEU A 156 17.81 9.07 12.21
CA LEU A 156 18.93 8.14 12.39
C LEU A 156 20.07 8.36 11.35
N GLY A 157 20.32 9.61 10.96
CA GLY A 157 21.35 9.97 9.98
C GLY A 157 20.95 9.79 8.50
N VAL A 158 19.68 9.48 8.22
CA VAL A 158 19.14 9.41 6.86
C VAL A 158 18.32 10.68 6.56
N ASP A 159 18.71 11.41 5.53
CA ASP A 159 17.89 12.46 4.94
C ASP A 159 16.94 11.85 3.89
N PHE A 160 15.66 11.71 4.25
CA PHE A 160 14.64 11.16 3.35
C PHE A 160 14.36 12.05 2.13
N ASN A 161 14.77 13.31 2.14
CA ASN A 161 14.62 14.19 0.98
C ASN A 161 15.72 13.96 -0.07
N ALA A 162 16.84 13.35 0.33
CA ALA A 162 18.01 13.07 -0.50
C ALA A 162 18.01 11.65 -1.10
N VAL A 163 17.00 10.83 -0.78
CA VAL A 163 16.84 9.48 -1.30
C VAL A 163 15.48 9.30 -1.97
N ASN A 164 15.40 8.29 -2.82
CA ASN A 164 14.14 7.88 -3.42
C ASN A 164 13.20 7.29 -2.36
N ASP A 165 11.89 7.47 -2.54
CA ASP A 165 10.89 7.03 -1.56
C ASP A 165 9.56 6.71 -2.25
N LYS A 166 8.87 5.68 -1.76
CA LYS A 166 7.56 5.24 -2.27
C LYS A 166 6.80 4.38 -1.26
N ASP A 167 5.70 3.77 -1.70
CA ASP A 167 4.83 2.91 -0.89
C ASP A 167 4.27 3.64 0.35
N ALA A 168 3.85 4.88 0.12
CA ALA A 168 3.32 5.73 1.15
C ALA A 168 1.85 5.42 1.45
N VAL A 169 1.47 5.23 2.72
CA VAL A 169 0.08 5.04 3.15
C VAL A 169 -0.22 5.77 4.46
N PHE A 170 -1.36 6.45 4.54
CA PHE A 170 -1.79 7.10 5.78
C PHE A 170 -2.65 6.18 6.65
N PHE A 171 -2.49 6.29 7.96
CA PHE A 171 -3.47 5.79 8.92
C PHE A 171 -4.77 6.60 8.85
N PRO A 172 -5.95 5.97 8.96
CA PRO A 172 -7.24 6.65 8.78
C PRO A 172 -7.65 7.54 9.97
N GLN A 173 -6.96 7.42 11.11
CA GLN A 173 -7.26 8.14 12.35
C GLN A 173 -6.01 8.86 12.85
N ALA A 174 -6.22 9.89 13.68
CA ALA A 174 -5.14 10.53 14.40
C ALA A 174 -4.52 9.59 15.43
N THR A 175 -3.24 9.81 15.71
CA THR A 175 -2.44 9.11 16.70
C THR A 175 -1.61 10.12 17.49
N VAL A 176 -0.68 9.64 18.31
CA VAL A 176 0.39 10.43 18.90
C VAL A 176 1.72 10.14 18.19
N ASP A 177 2.55 11.17 18.04
CA ASP A 177 3.94 11.02 17.59
C ASP A 177 4.85 10.47 18.70
N ALA A 178 6.15 10.34 18.41
CA ALA A 178 7.13 9.83 19.37
C ALA A 178 7.26 10.68 20.65
N HIS A 179 6.83 11.94 20.63
CA HIS A 179 6.84 12.87 21.75
C HIS A 179 5.47 13.01 22.43
N GLY A 180 4.48 12.20 22.06
CA GLY A 180 3.14 12.23 22.64
C GLY A 180 2.23 13.34 22.10
N ARG A 181 2.60 14.01 21.00
CA ARG A 181 1.81 15.11 20.40
C ARG A 181 0.80 14.55 19.38
N PRO A 182 -0.43 15.11 19.30
CA PRO A 182 -1.41 14.68 18.30
C PRO A 182 -0.90 14.84 16.86
N ALA A 183 -0.95 13.76 16.10
CA ALA A 183 -0.37 13.67 14.76
C ALA A 183 -1.20 12.79 13.82
N LEU A 184 -0.97 12.95 12.53
CA LEU A 184 -1.32 11.96 11.51
C LEU A 184 -0.05 11.18 11.17
N ALA A 185 -0.19 9.88 10.94
CA ALA A 185 0.92 9.00 10.64
C ALA A 185 0.87 8.51 9.19
N LEU A 186 2.02 8.51 8.54
CA LEU A 186 2.28 7.96 7.22
C LEU A 186 3.30 6.84 7.34
N VAL A 187 3.02 5.66 6.78
CA VAL A 187 4.06 4.66 6.50
C VAL A 187 4.65 4.97 5.13
N HIS A 188 5.97 4.88 4.99
CA HIS A 188 6.67 5.04 3.71
C HIS A 188 7.91 4.14 3.65
N ARG A 189 8.58 4.06 2.49
CA ARG A 189 9.76 3.20 2.31
C ARG A 189 10.84 3.91 1.47
N PRO A 190 11.81 4.54 2.13
CA PRO A 190 13.04 5.01 1.51
C PRO A 190 13.78 3.87 0.80
N LEU A 191 14.36 4.18 -0.36
CA LEU A 191 15.07 3.25 -1.24
C LEU A 191 16.56 3.47 -1.07
N PHE A 192 17.27 2.42 -0.64
CA PHE A 192 18.71 2.46 -0.45
C PHE A 192 19.41 1.67 -1.57
N PRO A 193 20.55 2.16 -2.12
CA PRO A 193 21.20 1.55 -3.29
C PRO A 193 21.61 0.07 -3.16
N ARG A 194 21.72 -0.49 -1.95
CA ARG A 194 22.23 -1.85 -1.68
C ARG A 194 21.16 -2.95 -1.66
N SER A 195 19.92 -2.65 -1.97
CA SER A 195 18.78 -3.57 -1.89
C SER A 195 18.59 -4.49 -3.12
N MET A 196 19.58 -4.54 -4.04
CA MET A 196 19.49 -5.29 -5.30
C MET A 196 20.00 -6.73 -5.15
N PRO A 197 19.40 -7.71 -5.86
CA PRO A 197 19.90 -9.09 -5.89
C PRO A 197 21.36 -9.12 -6.39
N GLY A 198 22.27 -9.64 -5.56
CA GLY A 198 23.73 -9.63 -5.79
C GLY A 198 24.52 -8.81 -4.77
N ASP A 199 23.88 -7.82 -4.13
CA ASP A 199 24.47 -6.97 -3.08
C ASP A 199 24.03 -7.37 -1.66
N ALA A 200 23.14 -8.36 -1.54
CA ALA A 200 22.73 -8.96 -0.27
C ALA A 200 23.89 -9.77 0.34
N ALA A 201 24.83 -9.04 0.93
CA ALA A 201 26.00 -9.57 1.58
C ALA A 201 25.61 -10.60 2.65
N THR A 202 26.31 -11.72 2.59
CA THR A 202 26.30 -12.87 3.52
C THR A 202 26.84 -12.52 4.92
N ALA A 203 26.72 -11.27 5.38
CA ALA A 203 27.24 -10.81 6.65
C ALA A 203 26.10 -10.52 7.65
N PRO A 204 26.22 -10.92 8.92
CA PRO A 204 25.35 -10.43 9.97
C PRO A 204 25.66 -8.94 10.23
N VAL A 205 24.83 -8.05 9.69
CA VAL A 205 24.97 -6.60 9.85
C VAL A 205 24.27 -6.14 11.14
N PRO A 206 24.83 -5.17 11.89
CA PRO A 206 24.19 -4.63 13.09
C PRO A 206 22.79 -4.08 12.80
N ARG A 207 21.79 -4.55 13.58
CA ARG A 207 20.36 -4.26 13.40
C ARG A 207 19.94 -2.82 13.72
N THR A 208 20.86 -1.97 14.18
CA THR A 208 20.56 -0.62 14.67
C THR A 208 20.17 0.33 13.53
N LEU A 209 20.70 0.14 12.32
CA LEU A 209 20.28 0.87 11.12
C LEU A 209 20.53 -0.01 9.89
N ASP A 210 19.56 -0.85 9.54
CA ASP A 210 19.67 -1.69 8.34
C ASP A 210 19.46 -0.84 7.08
N LEU A 211 20.50 -0.10 6.68
CA LEU A 211 20.57 0.65 5.42
C LEU A 211 20.79 -0.27 4.21
N ASP A 212 21.07 -1.56 4.45
CA ASP A 212 21.30 -2.53 3.41
C ASP A 212 19.97 -3.14 2.90
N ARG A 213 18.85 -2.94 3.61
CA ARG A 213 17.52 -3.43 3.23
C ARG A 213 16.43 -2.36 3.32
N GLU A 214 15.68 -2.18 2.23
CA GLU A 214 14.57 -1.22 2.21
C GLU A 214 13.49 -1.65 3.22
N SER A 215 13.24 -0.77 4.18
CA SER A 215 12.44 -1.01 5.38
C SER A 215 11.27 -0.01 5.45
N MET A 216 10.20 -0.37 6.14
CA MET A 216 9.06 0.54 6.36
C MET A 216 9.34 1.51 7.51
N TRP A 217 9.02 2.78 7.31
CA TRP A 217 9.17 3.86 8.28
C TRP A 217 7.83 4.54 8.56
N LEU A 218 7.63 4.96 9.80
CA LEU A 218 6.56 5.86 10.21
C LEU A 218 7.09 7.28 10.24
N SER A 219 6.33 8.18 9.63
CA SER A 219 6.55 9.62 9.65
C SER A 219 5.29 10.31 10.14
N TYR A 220 5.45 11.33 11.00
CA TYR A 220 4.34 12.05 11.62
C TYR A 220 4.26 13.50 11.17
N CYS A 221 3.07 13.96 10.79
CA CYS A 221 2.77 15.36 10.59
C CYS A 221 1.84 15.86 11.70
N SER A 222 2.00 17.12 12.11
CA SER A 222 1.16 17.70 13.17
C SER A 222 -0.31 17.74 12.74
N LEU A 223 -1.20 17.16 13.56
CA LEU A 223 -2.64 17.21 13.29
C LEU A 223 -3.14 18.65 13.23
N LYS A 224 -2.74 19.47 14.21
CA LYS A 224 -3.11 20.89 14.27
C LYS A 224 -2.67 21.64 13.00
N ALA A 225 -1.43 21.43 12.57
CA ALA A 225 -0.90 22.09 11.38
C ALA A 225 -1.68 21.68 10.12
N ALA A 226 -1.89 20.37 9.92
CA ALA A 226 -2.63 19.83 8.78
C ALA A 226 -4.10 20.30 8.75
N THR A 227 -4.75 20.45 9.91
CA THR A 227 -6.11 21.02 10.01
C THR A 227 -6.15 22.52 9.68
N CYS A 228 -5.15 23.29 10.11
CA CYS A 228 -5.09 24.73 9.85
C CYS A 228 -4.72 25.07 8.40
N ASN A 229 -3.81 24.30 7.80
CA ASN A 229 -3.38 24.47 6.42
C ASN A 229 -3.12 23.11 5.79
N ARG A 230 -3.94 22.77 4.79
CA ARG A 230 -3.88 21.48 4.08
C ARG A 230 -2.51 21.17 3.48
N HIS A 231 -1.73 22.18 3.05
CA HIS A 231 -0.39 21.96 2.49
C HIS A 231 0.62 21.46 3.52
N LEU A 232 0.37 21.70 4.81
CA LEU A 232 1.20 21.16 5.89
C LEU A 232 0.98 19.66 6.13
N LEU A 233 0.02 19.04 5.43
CA LEU A 233 -0.11 17.58 5.37
C LEU A 233 1.08 16.92 4.66
N CYS A 234 1.82 17.67 3.83
CA CYS A 234 3.04 17.20 3.18
C CYS A 234 4.28 17.31 4.07
N HIS A 235 4.18 17.84 5.29
CA HIS A 235 5.33 18.18 6.13
C HIS A 235 5.42 17.28 7.36
N PHE A 236 6.39 16.38 7.39
CA PHE A 236 6.59 15.40 8.45
C PHE A 236 7.81 15.75 9.30
N THR A 237 7.71 15.62 10.62
CA THR A 237 8.72 16.18 11.55
C THR A 237 9.29 15.19 12.54
N THR A 238 8.82 13.96 12.50
CA THR A 238 9.20 12.92 13.46
C THR A 238 9.10 11.60 12.75
N HIS A 239 10.11 10.76 12.96
CA HIS A 239 10.35 9.59 12.13
C HIS A 239 10.81 8.41 12.99
N CYS A 240 10.29 7.22 12.74
CA CYS A 240 10.80 6.00 13.36
C CYS A 240 10.67 4.82 12.41
N ARG A 241 11.63 3.88 12.45
CA ARG A 241 11.52 2.65 11.68
C ARG A 241 10.35 1.82 12.21
N LEU A 242 9.43 1.41 11.34
CA LEU A 242 8.30 0.55 11.70
C LEU A 242 8.70 -0.92 11.65
N ALA A 243 9.24 -1.35 10.51
CA ALA A 243 9.59 -2.75 10.30
C ALA A 243 10.74 -2.88 9.28
N SER A 244 11.56 -3.91 9.48
CA SER A 244 12.59 -4.38 8.56
C SER A 244 12.27 -5.81 8.08
N PRO A 245 12.91 -6.30 7.00
CA PRO A 245 12.85 -7.71 6.62
C PRO A 245 13.34 -8.67 7.72
N VAL A 246 12.51 -9.63 8.13
CA VAL A 246 12.86 -10.64 9.16
C VAL A 246 12.64 -12.08 8.71
N SER A 247 11.86 -12.31 7.65
CA SER A 247 11.57 -13.65 7.10
C SER A 247 12.22 -13.90 5.73
N PRO A 248 12.47 -15.17 5.34
CA PRO A 248 13.10 -15.49 4.05
C PRO A 248 12.35 -14.97 2.81
N TRP A 249 11.02 -14.98 2.83
CA TRP A 249 10.18 -14.55 1.69
C TRP A 249 10.18 -13.03 1.46
N GLU A 250 10.65 -12.26 2.44
CA GLU A 250 10.70 -10.81 2.42
C GLU A 250 12.13 -10.26 2.54
N ARG A 251 13.14 -11.14 2.42
CA ARG A 251 14.54 -10.89 2.81
C ARG A 251 15.23 -9.72 2.12
N LEU A 252 14.80 -9.32 0.92
CA LEU A 252 15.43 -8.23 0.16
C LEU A 252 14.87 -6.88 0.60
N LYS A 253 13.54 -6.80 0.71
CA LYS A 253 12.84 -5.57 1.07
C LYS A 253 11.39 -5.81 1.44
N ILE A 254 10.82 -4.86 2.18
CA ILE A 254 9.39 -4.77 2.47
C ILE A 254 8.87 -3.36 2.24
N GLY A 255 7.61 -3.20 1.87
CA GLY A 255 6.96 -1.89 1.79
C GLY A 255 5.49 -1.96 2.13
N ALA A 256 4.89 -0.81 2.43
CA ALA A 256 3.47 -0.78 2.75
C ALA A 256 2.63 -1.09 1.51
N GLY A 257 1.65 -1.97 1.70
CA GLY A 257 0.71 -2.34 0.66
C GLY A 257 -0.54 -1.49 0.75
N THR A 258 -1.49 -1.97 1.54
CA THR A 258 -2.81 -1.35 1.72
C THR A 258 -2.78 -0.27 2.81
N PRO A 259 -3.62 0.77 2.71
CA PRO A 259 -3.97 1.60 3.86
C PRO A 259 -4.32 0.75 5.10
N PRO A 260 -3.86 1.10 6.30
CA PRO A 260 -4.21 0.36 7.51
C PRO A 260 -5.70 0.50 7.82
N VAL A 261 -6.40 -0.63 7.91
CA VAL A 261 -7.85 -0.70 8.17
C VAL A 261 -8.08 -0.88 9.67
N ALA A 262 -8.85 0.01 10.28
CA ALA A 262 -9.20 -0.10 11.69
C ALA A 262 -10.16 -1.27 11.93
N THR A 263 -9.76 -2.20 12.80
CA THR A 263 -10.56 -3.36 13.21
C THR A 263 -10.64 -3.45 14.74
N GLU A 264 -11.25 -4.53 15.24
CA GLU A 264 -11.20 -4.85 16.68
C GLU A 264 -9.81 -5.35 17.14
N HIS A 265 -8.98 -5.84 16.22
CA HIS A 265 -7.63 -6.33 16.53
C HIS A 265 -6.56 -5.23 16.57
N GLY A 266 -6.89 -4.03 16.07
CA GLY A 266 -5.94 -2.96 15.79
C GLY A 266 -6.07 -2.47 14.35
N TYR A 267 -5.01 -1.88 13.81
CA TYR A 267 -4.93 -1.58 12.39
C TYR A 267 -4.40 -2.79 11.64
N VAL A 268 -5.20 -3.36 10.75
CA VAL A 268 -4.80 -4.46 9.87
C VAL A 268 -4.34 -3.86 8.55
N MET A 269 -3.14 -4.21 8.09
CA MET A 269 -2.66 -3.85 6.76
C MET A 269 -2.01 -5.05 6.08
N LEU A 270 -2.13 -5.11 4.76
CA LEU A 270 -1.23 -5.93 3.98
C LEU A 270 -0.01 -5.11 3.59
N TYR A 271 1.14 -5.76 3.62
CA TYR A 271 2.41 -5.21 3.19
C TYR A 271 3.05 -6.18 2.20
N HIS A 272 3.85 -5.70 1.27
CA HIS A 272 4.57 -6.59 0.37
C HIS A 272 5.97 -6.88 0.91
N GLY A 273 6.43 -8.08 0.63
CA GLY A 273 7.80 -8.53 0.85
C GLY A 273 8.37 -9.11 -0.43
N VAL A 274 9.68 -8.99 -0.57
CA VAL A 274 10.40 -9.42 -1.76
C VAL A 274 11.52 -10.36 -1.40
N ALA A 275 11.54 -11.50 -2.09
CA ALA A 275 12.66 -12.41 -2.13
C ALA A 275 13.10 -12.58 -3.58
N GLY A 276 14.32 -13.08 -3.77
CA GLY A 276 14.84 -13.32 -5.10
C GLY A 276 16.26 -13.82 -5.09
N ASP A 277 16.59 -14.59 -6.11
CA ASP A 277 17.87 -15.25 -6.31
C ASP A 277 18.50 -14.78 -7.63
N VAL A 278 19.81 -14.95 -7.74
CA VAL A 278 20.55 -14.77 -8.99
C VAL A 278 21.13 -16.13 -9.37
N VAL A 279 20.71 -16.66 -10.52
CA VAL A 279 21.20 -17.93 -11.07
C VAL A 279 21.63 -17.67 -12.50
N ASP A 280 22.88 -17.98 -12.84
CA ASP A 280 23.46 -17.77 -14.18
C ASP A 280 23.23 -16.35 -14.73
N ASP A 281 23.49 -15.33 -13.90
CA ASP A 281 23.25 -13.89 -14.16
C ASP A 281 21.77 -13.49 -14.38
N VAL A 282 20.84 -14.43 -14.27
CA VAL A 282 19.40 -14.18 -14.35
C VAL A 282 18.87 -13.89 -12.95
N ARG A 283 18.31 -12.69 -12.78
CA ARG A 283 17.67 -12.26 -11.53
C ARG A 283 16.20 -12.68 -11.53
N THR A 284 15.81 -13.48 -10.55
CA THR A 284 14.40 -13.82 -10.33
C THR A 284 13.95 -13.21 -9.03
N MET A 285 12.90 -12.38 -9.06
CA MET A 285 12.29 -11.80 -7.87
C MET A 285 10.88 -12.34 -7.72
N THR A 286 10.40 -12.40 -6.48
CA THR A 286 9.02 -12.77 -6.16
C THR A 286 8.49 -11.73 -5.18
N TYR A 287 7.37 -11.11 -5.53
CA TYR A 287 6.65 -10.17 -4.69
C TYR A 287 5.44 -10.89 -4.10
N ALA A 288 5.37 -10.95 -2.78
CA ALA A 288 4.27 -11.56 -2.05
C ALA A 288 3.72 -10.59 -1.00
N GLY A 289 2.48 -10.80 -0.57
CA GLY A 289 1.80 -10.04 0.47
C GLY A 289 1.80 -10.77 1.80
N GLY A 290 2.25 -10.09 2.86
CA GLY A 290 2.07 -10.48 4.26
C GLY A 290 0.98 -9.66 4.94
N LEU A 291 0.62 -10.06 6.17
CA LEU A 291 -0.37 -9.35 6.99
C LEU A 291 0.29 -8.84 8.27
N MET A 292 0.01 -7.58 8.61
CA MET A 292 0.48 -6.95 9.84
C MET A 292 -0.70 -6.37 10.62
N VAL A 293 -0.68 -6.54 11.94
CA VAL A 293 -1.62 -5.90 12.86
C VAL A 293 -0.83 -4.95 13.77
N LEU A 294 -1.16 -3.67 13.71
CA LEU A 294 -0.55 -2.61 14.50
C LEU A 294 -1.50 -2.21 15.63
N ASP A 295 -0.94 -1.80 16.76
CA ASP A 295 -1.74 -1.33 17.88
C ASP A 295 -2.55 -0.07 17.51
N LYS A 296 -3.78 0.00 18.04
CA LYS A 296 -4.71 1.09 17.71
C LYS A 296 -4.33 2.42 18.35
N LYS A 297 -3.62 2.39 19.48
CA LYS A 297 -3.18 3.57 20.24
C LYS A 297 -1.78 4.00 19.83
N ASP A 298 -0.92 3.04 19.53
CA ASP A 298 0.46 3.29 19.15
C ASP A 298 0.85 2.48 17.91
N PRO A 299 0.79 3.07 16.70
CA PRO A 299 1.04 2.35 15.45
C PRO A 299 2.47 1.83 15.31
N ARG A 300 3.39 2.21 16.21
CA ARG A 300 4.76 1.68 16.28
C ARG A 300 4.79 0.26 16.81
N VAL A 301 3.75 -0.17 17.53
CA VAL A 301 3.68 -1.48 18.17
C VAL A 301 3.05 -2.49 17.21
N ILE A 302 3.89 -3.37 16.65
CA ILE A 302 3.44 -4.51 15.86
C ILE A 302 2.88 -5.59 16.81
N ARG A 303 1.56 -5.79 16.78
CA ARG A 303 0.86 -6.82 17.56
C ARG A 303 0.95 -8.20 16.93
N TYR A 304 0.93 -8.25 15.60
CA TYR A 304 1.08 -9.48 14.82
C TYR A 304 1.72 -9.16 13.47
N ARG A 305 2.53 -10.09 12.98
CA ARG A 305 3.09 -10.10 11.63
C ARG A 305 3.10 -11.53 11.14
N SER A 306 2.59 -11.78 9.93
CA SER A 306 2.57 -13.14 9.39
C SER A 306 4.00 -13.66 9.15
N PRO A 307 4.35 -14.87 9.63
CA PRO A 307 5.70 -15.42 9.42
C PRO A 307 5.93 -15.80 7.95
N GLU A 308 4.87 -16.22 7.27
CA GLU A 308 4.79 -16.60 5.86
C GLU A 308 3.90 -15.60 5.08
N PRO A 309 4.00 -15.53 3.74
CA PRO A 309 3.10 -14.71 2.94
C PRO A 309 1.65 -15.22 3.08
N VAL A 310 0.69 -14.29 3.19
CA VAL A 310 -0.74 -14.61 3.13
C VAL A 310 -1.25 -14.64 1.69
N LEU A 311 -0.56 -13.94 0.78
CA LEU A 311 -0.86 -13.93 -0.64
C LEU A 311 0.47 -14.04 -1.40
N GLU A 312 0.72 -15.15 -2.08
CA GLU A 312 1.89 -15.37 -2.93
C GLU A 312 1.45 -15.66 -4.38
N PRO A 313 2.24 -15.37 -5.41
CA PRO A 313 1.87 -15.65 -6.80
C PRO A 313 1.63 -17.15 -7.05
N GLN A 314 0.43 -17.50 -7.49
CA GLN A 314 0.01 -18.88 -7.79
C GLN A 314 -0.78 -18.99 -9.10
N GLN A 315 -1.55 -17.97 -9.47
CA GLN A 315 -2.34 -17.98 -10.71
C GLN A 315 -1.49 -17.59 -11.92
N PRO A 316 -1.81 -18.06 -13.14
CA PRO A 316 -1.08 -17.70 -14.36
C PRO A 316 -0.88 -16.20 -14.53
N GLU A 317 -1.91 -15.40 -14.21
CA GLU A 317 -1.93 -13.95 -14.29
C GLU A 317 -1.03 -13.27 -13.23
N GLU A 318 -0.68 -13.97 -12.16
CA GLU A 318 0.25 -13.49 -11.11
C GLU A 318 1.69 -13.91 -11.42
N LEU A 319 1.85 -15.02 -12.14
CA LEU A 319 3.14 -15.62 -12.46
C LEU A 319 3.79 -14.99 -13.70
N LYS A 320 2.98 -14.54 -14.67
CA LYS A 320 3.47 -14.03 -15.95
C LYS A 320 2.83 -12.70 -16.32
N GLY A 321 3.67 -11.71 -16.62
CA GLY A 321 3.23 -10.38 -17.06
C GLY A 321 4.42 -9.49 -17.42
N THR A 322 4.29 -8.18 -17.17
CA THR A 322 5.38 -7.21 -17.34
C THR A 322 6.50 -7.49 -16.34
N VAL A 323 6.12 -7.80 -15.10
CA VAL A 323 7.02 -8.31 -14.07
C VAL A 323 6.47 -9.65 -13.59
N ASP A 324 7.23 -10.71 -13.82
CA ASP A 324 6.82 -12.06 -13.44
C ASP A 324 6.76 -12.22 -11.91
N ARG A 325 5.88 -13.13 -11.44
CA ARG A 325 5.76 -13.54 -10.03
C ARG A 325 5.49 -12.36 -9.07
N VAL A 326 4.45 -11.59 -9.36
CA VAL A 326 4.01 -10.45 -8.55
C VAL A 326 2.57 -10.57 -8.10
N VAL A 327 2.37 -10.49 -6.79
CA VAL A 327 1.13 -10.03 -6.17
C VAL A 327 1.44 -8.81 -5.32
N PHE A 328 0.76 -7.68 -5.59
CA PHE A 328 1.08 -6.39 -4.99
C PHE A 328 -0.16 -5.75 -4.35
N PRO A 329 -0.47 -6.07 -3.08
CA PRO A 329 -1.69 -5.61 -2.40
C PRO A 329 -1.61 -4.12 -2.12
N THR A 330 -2.60 -3.36 -2.61
CA THR A 330 -2.54 -1.87 -2.59
C THR A 330 -3.82 -1.22 -2.10
N GLY A 331 -4.94 -1.94 -2.16
CA GLY A 331 -6.21 -1.51 -1.58
C GLY A 331 -6.88 -2.60 -0.76
N ALA A 332 -7.63 -2.20 0.27
CA ALA A 332 -8.42 -3.09 1.09
C ALA A 332 -9.76 -2.46 1.49
N ASP A 333 -10.80 -3.28 1.58
CA ASP A 333 -12.15 -2.88 1.99
C ASP A 333 -12.70 -3.87 3.03
N LEU A 334 -13.03 -3.36 4.22
CA LEU A 334 -13.66 -4.17 5.27
C LEU A 334 -15.16 -4.26 4.99
N ARG A 335 -15.65 -5.46 4.68
CA ARG A 335 -17.01 -5.72 4.16
C ARG A 335 -18.12 -5.66 5.21
N THR A 336 -18.11 -4.57 5.96
CA THR A 336 -19.12 -4.23 6.97
C THR A 336 -20.48 -3.93 6.34
N ASP A 337 -20.52 -3.54 5.06
CA ASP A 337 -21.72 -3.40 4.24
C ASP A 337 -22.51 -4.72 4.14
N LEU A 338 -21.80 -5.85 4.14
CA LEU A 338 -22.40 -7.20 4.15
C LEU A 338 -22.67 -7.73 5.57
N GLY A 339 -22.40 -6.93 6.61
CA GLY A 339 -22.43 -7.39 8.01
C GLY A 339 -21.27 -8.33 8.37
N LEU A 340 -20.28 -8.51 7.49
CA LEU A 340 -19.15 -9.42 7.66
C LEU A 340 -17.96 -8.68 8.27
N ARG A 341 -17.92 -8.61 9.61
CA ARG A 341 -16.91 -7.83 10.36
C ARG A 341 -15.47 -8.35 10.24
N HIS A 342 -15.29 -9.59 9.80
CA HIS A 342 -13.98 -10.22 9.64
C HIS A 342 -13.58 -10.43 8.18
N ARG A 343 -14.41 -10.02 7.22
CA ARG A 343 -14.11 -10.15 5.80
C ARG A 343 -13.42 -8.88 5.30
N LEU A 344 -12.18 -9.04 4.87
CA LEU A 344 -11.37 -8.00 4.23
C LEU A 344 -11.18 -8.37 2.77
N ASP A 345 -11.76 -7.61 1.85
CA ASP A 345 -11.47 -7.77 0.43
C ASP A 345 -10.23 -6.94 0.08
N VAL A 346 -9.22 -7.58 -0.50
CA VAL A 346 -7.95 -6.97 -0.91
C VAL A 346 -7.89 -6.90 -2.43
N TYR A 347 -7.53 -5.74 -2.95
CA TYR A 347 -7.29 -5.49 -4.37
C TYR A 347 -5.79 -5.33 -4.60
N TYR A 348 -5.26 -6.07 -5.57
CA TYR A 348 -3.83 -6.23 -5.75
C TYR A 348 -3.42 -6.26 -7.22
N GLY A 349 -2.23 -5.73 -7.52
CA GLY A 349 -1.62 -5.89 -8.84
C GLY A 349 -1.17 -7.34 -9.07
N MET A 350 -1.41 -7.85 -10.28
CA MET A 350 -1.01 -9.18 -10.75
C MET A 350 -0.01 -9.01 -11.90
N ALA A 351 1.23 -9.45 -11.68
CA ALA A 351 2.32 -9.41 -12.66
C ALA A 351 2.51 -8.06 -13.39
N ASP A 352 2.25 -6.94 -12.69
CA ASP A 352 2.26 -5.57 -13.23
C ASP A 352 1.42 -5.36 -14.50
N GLN A 353 0.35 -6.14 -14.68
CA GLN A 353 -0.49 -6.06 -15.88
C GLN A 353 -1.99 -5.98 -15.57
N ARG A 354 -2.44 -6.61 -14.49
CA ARG A 354 -3.88 -6.72 -14.14
C ARG A 354 -4.12 -6.41 -12.68
N ILE A 355 -5.39 -6.27 -12.33
CA ILE A 355 -5.85 -6.14 -10.95
C ILE A 355 -6.67 -7.37 -10.60
N GLY A 356 -6.28 -8.05 -9.52
CA GLY A 356 -7.03 -9.12 -8.89
C GLY A 356 -7.70 -8.68 -7.59
N ALA A 357 -8.61 -9.51 -7.11
CA ALA A 357 -9.14 -9.41 -5.75
C ALA A 357 -9.03 -10.73 -4.99
N ALA A 358 -8.84 -10.63 -3.68
CA ALA A 358 -8.85 -11.76 -2.75
C ALA A 358 -9.67 -11.41 -1.51
N CYS A 359 -10.46 -12.36 -1.04
CA CYS A 359 -11.17 -12.29 0.23
C CYS A 359 -10.24 -12.86 1.31
N ILE A 360 -10.03 -12.10 2.38
CA ILE A 360 -9.30 -12.53 3.56
C ILE A 360 -10.27 -12.57 4.74
N ASP A 361 -10.46 -13.77 5.30
CA ASP A 361 -11.20 -13.95 6.54
C ASP A 361 -10.23 -13.85 7.71
N LEU A 362 -10.37 -12.76 8.49
CA LEU A 362 -9.58 -12.51 9.69
C LEU A 362 -10.00 -13.48 10.80
N PRO A 363 -9.04 -14.07 11.55
CA PRO A 363 -9.36 -14.95 12.66
C PRO A 363 -9.98 -14.17 13.83
N ARG A 364 -10.63 -14.88 14.76
CA ARG A 364 -11.15 -14.28 16.01
C ARG A 364 -10.07 -13.63 16.86
N SER A 365 -8.86 -14.13 16.76
CA SER A 365 -7.71 -13.65 17.52
C SER A 365 -6.44 -13.98 16.75
N PHE A 366 -5.49 -13.06 16.77
CA PHE A 366 -4.15 -13.32 16.30
C PHE A 366 -3.30 -13.94 17.42
N PRO A 367 -2.37 -14.85 17.10
CA PRO A 367 -1.43 -15.35 18.09
C PRO A 367 -0.57 -14.20 18.64
N VAL A 368 -0.23 -14.31 19.93
CA VAL A 368 0.64 -13.34 20.60
C VAL A 368 2.09 -13.63 20.22
N GLY A 369 2.80 -12.57 19.83
CA GLY A 369 4.19 -12.65 19.37
C GLY A 369 4.26 -12.44 17.87
N ALA A 370 4.86 -11.32 17.48
CA ALA A 370 5.23 -11.07 16.10
C ALA A 370 6.71 -11.47 15.92
N PRO A 371 7.11 -12.03 14.78
CA PRO A 371 8.45 -11.79 14.25
C PRO A 371 8.52 -10.28 13.93
N ALA A 372 8.79 -9.47 14.95
CA ALA A 372 9.05 -8.05 14.82
C ALA A 372 10.49 -7.82 15.24
N ASP A 373 11.15 -6.88 14.56
CA ASP A 373 12.40 -6.33 15.09
C ASP A 373 12.10 -5.84 16.52
N ARG A 374 12.98 -6.15 17.48
CA ARG A 374 12.85 -5.56 18.82
C ARG A 374 12.86 -4.04 18.63
N SER A 375 11.92 -3.36 19.28
CA SER A 375 11.74 -1.91 19.22
C SER A 375 12.88 -1.19 19.95
N ASP A 376 14.09 -1.39 19.49
CA ASP A 376 15.22 -0.61 19.91
C ASP A 376 15.21 0.61 18.98
N HIS A 377 14.83 1.77 19.52
CA HIS A 377 14.99 3.11 18.92
C HIS A 377 13.79 3.69 18.14
N CYS A 378 12.80 4.19 18.89
CA CYS A 378 12.19 5.48 18.54
C CYS A 378 13.13 6.57 19.09
N ILE A 379 13.55 7.52 18.25
CA ILE A 379 14.30 8.72 18.71
C ILE A 379 13.42 9.94 18.44
#